data_AF-A0A935YR54-F1
#
_entry.id   AF-A0A935YR54-F1
#
_cell.length_a   1.000
_cell.length_b   1.000
_cell.length_c   1.000
_cell.angle_alpha   90.00
_cell.angle_beta   90.00
_cell.angle_gamma   90.00
#
_symmetry.space_group_name_H-M   'P 1'
#
loop_
_entity.id
_entity.type
_entity.pdbx_description
1 polymer ?
#
loop_
_entity_poly.entity_id
_entity_poly.type
_entity_poly.pdbx_seq_one_letter_code
_entity_poly.pdbx_strand_id
1 'polypeptide(L)'
;MIALSDFSFRAGSAARRRRRNSPSDSAAISTACWRRRSTFQLRSSAAVRSSERETINYRTDPDWDRRVKALTGGDGCDHIVELAGTLERSIRAARIGATLSLIGVLAGARSEVTLPLVVMRNLRLQGVTVGSRDDFEDMARAIERHHIQPVIDHTFGFDAVQDAFAHFEAQRHFNKVCIRISE
;
A
#
# COMPACT_ATOMS: atom_id res chain seq x y z
N MET A 1 -12.50 3.21 12.80
CA MET A 1 -12.23 3.34 11.35
C MET A 1 -10.82 2.85 11.10
N ILE A 2 -10.64 1.61 10.63
CA ILE A 2 -9.31 1.04 10.34
C ILE A 2 -8.96 1.48 8.92
N ALA A 3 -8.06 2.45 8.78
CA ALA A 3 -7.55 2.85 7.49
C ALA A 3 -6.69 1.70 6.92
N LEU A 4 -7.13 1.12 5.80
CA LEU A 4 -6.40 0.09 5.06
C LEU A 4 -5.08 0.61 4.44
N SER A 5 -4.80 1.92 4.54
CA SER A 5 -3.54 2.55 4.13
C SER A 5 -2.32 2.07 4.93
N ASP A 6 -2.52 1.45 6.10
CA ASP A 6 -1.46 1.26 7.11
C ASP A 6 -0.93 -0.18 7.22
N PHE A 7 -1.25 -1.03 6.24
CA PHE A 7 -0.79 -2.42 6.21
C PHE A 7 0.59 -2.56 5.53
N SER A 8 1.66 -2.32 6.30
CA SER A 8 2.95 -2.95 6.04
C SER A 8 2.98 -4.29 6.72
N PHE A 9 3.35 -5.33 5.97
CA PHE A 9 3.43 -6.67 6.50
C PHE A 9 4.83 -7.26 6.33
N ARG A 10 5.36 -7.88 7.40
CA ARG A 10 6.64 -8.58 7.38
C ARG A 10 6.39 -10.09 7.33
N ALA A 11 7.02 -10.76 6.37
CA ALA A 11 7.14 -12.21 6.35
C ALA A 11 8.41 -12.60 7.10
N GLY A 12 8.31 -13.52 8.07
CA GLY A 12 9.44 -13.97 8.88
C GLY A 12 10.58 -14.55 8.04
N SER A 13 11.77 -13.95 8.13
CA SER A 13 13.07 -14.64 8.10
C SER A 13 14.11 -13.70 8.71
N ALA A 14 14.86 -14.20 9.69
CA ALA A 14 15.87 -13.47 10.43
C ALA A 14 17.03 -13.02 9.49
N ALA A 15 17.11 -11.71 9.23
CA ALA A 15 18.32 -11.08 8.72
C ALA A 15 18.44 -9.69 9.35
N ARG A 16 19.50 -9.51 10.14
CA ARG A 16 19.83 -8.29 10.88
C ARG A 16 20.44 -7.28 9.89
N ARG A 17 19.84 -6.10 9.68
CA ARG A 17 20.51 -5.00 8.95
C ARG A 17 20.16 -3.61 9.49
N ARG A 18 21.16 -2.73 9.39
CA ARG A 18 21.35 -1.43 10.06
C ARG A 18 20.29 -0.39 9.66
N ARG A 19 19.82 0.38 10.65
CA ARG A 19 18.93 1.55 10.49
C ARG A 19 19.66 2.67 9.72
N ARG A 20 19.00 3.24 8.70
CA ARG A 20 19.21 4.62 8.25
C ARG A 20 17.84 5.29 8.23
N ASN A 21 17.61 6.20 9.18
CA ASN A 21 16.43 7.07 9.22
C ASN A 21 16.87 8.46 8.79
N SER A 22 16.23 9.05 7.78
CA SER A 22 16.29 10.49 7.52
C SER A 22 14.87 11.08 7.42
N PRO A 23 14.63 12.32 7.90
CA PRO A 23 13.28 12.83 8.17
C PRO A 23 12.46 13.27 6.94
N SER A 24 12.97 13.09 5.72
CA SER A 24 12.38 13.59 4.47
C SER A 24 11.32 12.68 3.83
N ASP A 25 11.02 11.52 4.42
CA ASP A 25 10.29 10.42 3.75
C ASP A 25 8.75 10.44 3.93
N SER A 26 8.18 11.50 4.54
CA SER A 26 6.78 11.56 5.01
C SER A 26 5.68 11.85 3.99
N ALA A 27 5.78 11.40 2.74
CA ALA A 27 4.62 11.36 1.87
C ALA A 27 4.71 10.08 1.07
N ALA A 28 3.66 9.26 1.09
CA ALA A 28 3.59 8.04 0.33
C ALA A 28 2.17 7.80 -0.18
N ILE A 29 2.03 7.73 -1.50
CA ILE A 29 0.86 7.19 -2.18
C ILE A 29 1.09 5.69 -2.33
N SER A 30 0.25 4.87 -1.70
CA SER A 30 0.38 3.41 -1.72
C SER A 30 -0.40 2.84 -2.91
N THR A 31 0.29 2.55 -4.00
CA THR A 31 -0.27 1.77 -5.12
C THR A 31 0.33 0.36 -5.15
N ALA A 32 -0.43 -0.66 -4.71
CA ALA A 32 0.06 -2.05 -4.72
C ALA A 32 -0.27 -2.72 -6.06
N CYS A 33 0.73 -3.34 -6.69
CA CYS A 33 0.65 -3.96 -8.02
C CYS A 33 0.87 -5.48 -7.91
N TRP A 34 -0.11 -6.29 -8.31
CA TRP A 34 0.03 -7.76 -8.26
C TRP A 34 0.12 -8.38 -9.66
N ARG A 35 1.02 -9.36 -9.82
CA ARG A 35 1.10 -10.29 -10.96
C ARG A 35 1.10 -11.72 -10.43
N ARG A 36 0.51 -12.67 -11.17
CA ARG A 36 0.32 -14.10 -10.79
C ARG A 36 1.58 -14.89 -10.35
N ARG A 37 2.80 -14.32 -10.36
CA ARG A 37 4.05 -14.96 -9.85
C ARG A 37 5.05 -14.03 -9.12
N SER A 38 4.79 -12.73 -8.95
CA SER A 38 5.70 -11.81 -8.25
C SER A 38 4.94 -10.69 -7.52
N THR A 39 5.29 -10.43 -6.26
CA THR A 39 4.69 -9.36 -5.43
C THR A 39 5.40 -8.02 -5.67
N PHE A 40 4.66 -6.96 -6.00
CA PHE A 40 5.20 -5.60 -6.06
C PHE A 40 4.39 -4.67 -5.16
N GLN A 41 5.07 -4.01 -4.22
CA GLN A 41 4.44 -3.16 -3.22
C GLN A 41 5.16 -1.81 -3.24
N LEU A 42 4.45 -0.75 -3.63
CA LEU A 42 4.91 0.62 -3.40
C LEU A 42 4.61 0.97 -1.95
N ARG A 43 5.63 0.89 -1.10
CA ARG A 43 5.61 1.42 0.26
C ARG A 43 6.99 1.93 0.62
N SER A 44 7.01 3.02 1.37
CA SER A 44 8.14 3.41 2.18
C SER A 44 8.59 2.17 2.99
N SER A 45 9.88 1.86 2.92
CA SER A 45 10.71 0.94 3.73
C SER A 45 10.06 -0.26 4.46
N ALA A 46 9.67 -1.34 3.78
CA ALA A 46 9.72 -2.70 4.36
C ALA A 46 9.54 -3.80 3.29
N ALA A 47 10.53 -4.68 3.17
CA ALA A 47 10.62 -5.77 2.19
C ALA A 47 9.77 -7.01 2.56
N VAL A 48 9.39 -7.80 1.56
CA VAL A 48 9.11 -9.24 1.71
C VAL A 48 9.70 -10.02 0.52
N ARG A 49 9.85 -11.33 0.67
CA ARG A 49 10.40 -12.25 -0.33
C ARG A 49 9.29 -12.77 -1.26
N SER A 50 9.30 -12.32 -2.50
CA SER A 50 9.18 -13.16 -3.71
C SER A 50 10.41 -12.79 -4.54
N SER A 51 10.90 -13.65 -5.43
CA SER A 51 12.29 -13.60 -5.95
C SER A 51 12.80 -12.24 -6.50
N GLU A 52 11.94 -11.29 -6.86
CA GLU A 52 12.27 -9.86 -6.78
C GLU A 52 11.06 -9.07 -6.28
N ARG A 53 11.27 -8.23 -5.26
CA ARG A 53 10.35 -7.15 -4.90
C ARG A 53 11.01 -5.85 -5.29
N GLU A 54 10.34 -5.13 -6.16
CA GLU A 54 10.80 -3.84 -6.61
C GLU A 54 9.95 -2.76 -5.93
N THR A 55 10.58 -1.64 -5.60
CA THR A 55 9.93 -0.48 -4.98
C THR A 55 10.32 0.74 -5.78
N ILE A 56 9.33 1.52 -6.20
CA ILE A 56 9.54 2.81 -6.87
C ILE A 56 9.19 3.93 -5.89
N ASN A 57 10.09 4.88 -5.69
CA ASN A 57 9.77 6.07 -4.93
C ASN A 57 9.25 7.13 -5.90
N TYR A 58 7.95 7.40 -5.85
CA TYR A 58 7.27 8.35 -6.73
C TYR A 58 7.79 9.80 -6.60
N ARG A 59 8.49 10.15 -5.52
CA ARG A 59 9.12 11.48 -5.37
C ARG A 59 10.38 11.61 -6.21
N THR A 60 11.13 10.53 -6.34
CA THR A 60 12.35 10.48 -7.15
C THR A 60 12.09 10.00 -8.57
N ASP A 61 10.99 9.28 -8.79
CA ASP A 61 10.52 8.78 -10.07
C ASP A 61 9.05 9.19 -10.27
N PRO A 62 8.79 10.45 -10.66
CA PRO A 62 7.42 10.94 -10.84
C PRO A 62 6.70 10.23 -11.99
N ASP A 63 7.43 9.62 -12.93
CA ASP A 63 6.92 8.85 -14.07
C ASP A 63 6.93 7.33 -13.80
N TRP A 64 6.62 6.96 -12.56
CA TRP A 64 6.64 5.58 -12.08
C TRP A 64 5.79 4.62 -12.91
N ASP A 65 4.75 5.08 -13.61
CA ASP A 65 3.93 4.24 -14.49
C ASP A 65 4.74 3.64 -15.65
N ARG A 66 5.69 4.41 -16.20
CA ARG A 66 6.64 3.93 -17.21
C ARG A 66 7.61 2.93 -16.61
N ARG A 67 8.08 3.19 -15.39
CA ARG A 67 8.99 2.28 -14.68
C ARG A 67 8.31 0.95 -14.38
N VAL A 68 7.03 0.96 -13.98
CA VAL A 68 6.21 -0.26 -13.83
C VAL A 68 6.13 -1.02 -15.15
N LYS A 69 5.85 -0.34 -16.27
CA LYS A 69 5.82 -0.98 -17.59
C LYS A 69 7.17 -1.59 -17.96
N ALA A 70 8.27 -0.88 -17.73
CA ALA A 70 9.61 -1.40 -17.98
C ALA A 70 9.92 -2.66 -17.16
N LEU A 71 9.60 -2.65 -15.86
CA LEU A 71 9.80 -3.79 -14.96
C LEU A 71 8.91 -4.99 -15.29
N THR A 72 7.79 -4.76 -15.99
CA THR A 72 6.83 -5.81 -16.37
C THR A 72 6.94 -6.21 -17.84
N GLY A 73 8.02 -5.82 -18.54
CA GLY A 73 8.20 -6.14 -19.97
C GLY A 73 7.15 -5.50 -20.89
N GLY A 74 6.53 -4.40 -20.46
CA GLY A 74 5.48 -3.66 -21.18
C GLY A 74 4.06 -4.02 -20.78
N ASP A 75 3.84 -5.12 -20.05
CA ASP A 75 2.50 -5.61 -19.74
C ASP A 75 1.77 -4.73 -18.72
N GLY A 76 2.42 -4.30 -17.66
CA GLY A 76 1.80 -3.61 -16.53
C GLY A 76 1.22 -4.53 -15.45
N CYS A 77 0.44 -3.95 -14.55
CA CYS A 77 -0.14 -4.60 -13.37
C CYS A 77 -1.49 -5.29 -13.64
N ASP A 78 -1.73 -6.48 -13.06
CA ASP A 78 -3.04 -7.13 -13.13
C ASP A 78 -4.03 -6.57 -12.08
N HIS A 79 -3.52 -6.26 -10.88
CA HIS A 79 -4.29 -5.62 -9.83
C HIS A 79 -3.56 -4.40 -9.31
N ILE A 80 -4.32 -3.33 -9.08
CA ILE A 80 -3.84 -2.05 -8.57
C ILE A 80 -4.71 -1.66 -7.38
N VAL A 81 -4.09 -1.34 -6.25
CA VAL A 81 -4.79 -0.76 -5.09
C VAL A 81 -4.56 0.74 -5.09
N GLU A 82 -5.59 1.57 -5.29
CA GLU A 82 -5.48 3.03 -5.39
C GLU A 82 -6.00 3.70 -4.12
N LEU A 83 -5.21 4.63 -3.59
CA LEU A 83 -5.48 5.31 -2.31
C LEU A 83 -5.42 6.84 -2.39
N ALA A 84 -4.62 7.43 -3.28
CA ALA A 84 -4.20 8.83 -3.12
C ALA A 84 -4.18 9.65 -4.41
N GLY A 85 -5.11 9.38 -5.32
CA GLY A 85 -5.49 10.31 -6.38
C GLY A 85 -4.50 10.44 -7.53
N THR A 86 -3.72 9.39 -7.81
CA THR A 86 -2.93 9.29 -9.06
C THR A 86 -3.55 8.31 -10.06
N LEU A 87 -4.88 8.33 -10.16
CA LEU A 87 -5.65 7.32 -10.90
C LEU A 87 -5.24 7.22 -12.37
N GLU A 88 -4.98 8.34 -13.04
CA GLU A 88 -4.55 8.35 -14.44
C GLU A 88 -3.21 7.61 -14.65
N ARG A 89 -2.24 7.75 -13.72
CA ARG A 89 -0.97 7.01 -13.77
C ARG A 89 -1.19 5.52 -13.48
N SER A 90 -2.05 5.21 -12.52
CA SER A 90 -2.49 3.84 -12.24
C SER A 90 -3.12 3.17 -13.46
N ILE A 91 -3.97 3.87 -14.22
CA ILE A 91 -4.54 3.39 -15.49
C ILE A 91 -3.46 3.13 -16.54
N ARG A 92 -2.44 4.00 -16.63
CA ARG A 92 -1.32 3.81 -17.57
C ARG A 92 -0.46 2.61 -17.20
N ALA A 93 -0.22 2.39 -15.90
CA ALA A 93 0.52 1.27 -15.35
C ALA A 93 -0.24 -0.07 -15.45
N ALA A 94 -1.56 -0.04 -15.66
CA ALA A 94 -2.40 -1.23 -15.74
C ALA A 94 -2.17 -2.07 -17.00
N ARG A 95 -2.31 -3.39 -16.86
CA ARG A 95 -2.41 -4.35 -17.96
C ARG A 95 -3.81 -4.34 -18.58
N ILE A 96 -3.94 -4.84 -19.80
CA ILE A 96 -5.26 -5.13 -20.39
C ILE A 96 -6.00 -6.13 -19.49
N GLY A 97 -7.25 -5.83 -19.17
CA GLY A 97 -8.11 -6.62 -18.29
C GLY A 97 -7.84 -6.43 -16.79
N ALA A 98 -7.01 -5.47 -16.41
CA ALA A 98 -6.64 -5.27 -15.01
C ALA A 98 -7.77 -4.67 -14.16
N THR A 99 -7.69 -4.90 -12.85
CA THR A 99 -8.61 -4.35 -11.85
C THR A 99 -7.93 -3.31 -10.97
N LEU A 100 -8.51 -2.11 -10.92
CA LEU A 100 -8.12 -1.03 -10.02
C LEU A 100 -9.13 -0.97 -8.86
N SER A 101 -8.68 -1.26 -7.65
CA SER A 101 -9.46 -1.20 -6.41
C SER A 101 -9.26 0.16 -5.76
N LEU A 102 -10.30 0.98 -5.75
CA LEU A 102 -10.30 2.35 -5.24
C LEU A 102 -10.77 2.33 -3.78
N ILE A 103 -9.84 2.44 -2.83
CA ILE A 103 -10.14 2.33 -1.38
C ILE A 103 -10.41 3.72 -0.75
N GLY A 104 -9.89 4.80 -1.34
CA GLY A 104 -10.08 6.15 -0.81
C GLY A 104 -9.64 7.26 -1.76
N VAL A 105 -9.99 8.49 -1.39
CA VAL A 105 -9.72 9.74 -2.14
C VAL A 105 -8.84 10.67 -1.30
N LEU A 106 -7.64 10.22 -0.93
CA LEU A 106 -6.75 11.00 -0.05
C LEU A 106 -6.25 12.31 -0.68
N ALA A 107 -6.18 12.40 -2.01
CA ALA A 107 -5.69 13.61 -2.71
C ALA A 107 -6.81 14.48 -3.32
N GLY A 108 -8.08 14.19 -3.03
CA GLY A 108 -9.21 15.00 -3.47
C GLY A 108 -10.38 14.19 -4.02
N ALA A 109 -11.59 14.79 -3.96
CA ALA A 109 -12.85 14.12 -4.29
C ALA A 109 -13.07 13.84 -5.79
N ARG A 110 -12.22 14.39 -6.68
CA ARG A 110 -12.34 14.26 -8.14
C ARG A 110 -11.00 13.89 -8.74
N SER A 111 -11.04 13.01 -9.74
CA SER A 111 -9.89 12.69 -10.60
C SER A 111 -10.35 12.74 -12.05
N GLU A 112 -9.50 13.31 -12.91
CA GLU A 112 -9.66 13.17 -14.35
C GLU A 112 -9.22 11.78 -14.78
N VAL A 113 -9.94 11.20 -15.75
CA VAL A 113 -9.70 9.85 -16.25
C VAL A 113 -9.83 9.86 -17.77
N THR A 114 -8.82 9.31 -18.45
CA THR A 114 -8.87 9.09 -19.90
C THR A 114 -9.73 7.85 -20.22
N LEU A 115 -11.04 8.05 -20.40
CA LEU A 115 -12.01 6.96 -20.67
C LEU A 115 -11.65 6.05 -21.86
N PRO A 116 -11.10 6.54 -22.98
CA PRO A 116 -10.65 5.66 -24.07
C PRO A 116 -9.63 4.61 -23.60
N LEU A 117 -8.72 4.94 -22.68
CA LEU A 117 -7.76 3.98 -22.13
C LEU A 117 -8.44 2.90 -21.29
N VAL A 118 -9.48 3.27 -20.52
CA VAL A 118 -10.26 2.33 -19.71
C VAL A 118 -10.99 1.34 -20.61
N VAL A 119 -11.64 1.83 -21.66
CA VAL A 119 -12.40 1.00 -22.61
C VAL A 119 -11.48 0.10 -23.42
N MET A 120 -10.45 0.66 -24.07
CA MET A 120 -9.55 -0.09 -24.95
C MET A 120 -8.72 -1.14 -24.22
N ARG A 121 -8.49 -0.97 -22.91
CA ARG A 121 -7.77 -1.94 -22.09
C ARG A 121 -8.71 -2.80 -21.23
N ASN A 122 -10.03 -2.70 -21.40
CA ASN A 122 -11.02 -3.46 -20.63
C ASN A 122 -10.77 -3.40 -19.11
N LEU A 123 -10.50 -2.20 -18.58
CA LEU A 123 -10.16 -2.04 -17.16
C LEU A 123 -11.42 -2.08 -16.28
N ARG A 124 -11.31 -2.73 -15.12
CA ARG A 124 -12.31 -2.68 -14.05
C ARG A 124 -11.90 -1.65 -13.01
N LEU A 125 -12.68 -0.58 -12.85
CA LEU A 125 -12.55 0.37 -11.75
C LEU A 125 -13.58 0.00 -10.68
N GLN A 126 -13.13 -0.39 -9.49
CA GLN A 126 -14.00 -0.85 -8.42
C GLN A 126 -13.78 -0.05 -7.15
N GLY A 127 -14.81 0.65 -6.69
CA GLY A 127 -14.85 1.21 -5.34
C GLY A 127 -14.85 0.09 -4.30
N VAL A 128 -14.03 0.25 -3.27
CA VAL A 128 -13.94 -0.67 -2.14
C VAL A 128 -14.15 0.13 -0.86
N THR A 129 -15.20 -0.20 -0.12
CA THR A 129 -15.45 0.29 1.23
C THR A 129 -15.12 -0.80 2.25
N VAL A 130 -15.37 -0.55 3.53
CA VAL A 130 -15.18 -1.56 4.59
C VAL A 130 -15.93 -2.84 4.21
N GLY A 131 -15.23 -3.98 4.28
CA GLY A 131 -15.77 -5.29 3.94
C GLY A 131 -16.77 -5.82 4.97
N SER A 132 -17.44 -6.90 4.60
CA SER A 132 -18.33 -7.65 5.49
C SER A 132 -17.54 -8.37 6.60
N ARG A 133 -18.27 -8.94 7.56
CA ARG A 133 -17.66 -9.82 8.57
C ARG A 133 -16.97 -11.02 7.92
N ASP A 134 -17.58 -11.62 6.90
CA ASP A 134 -17.02 -12.80 6.23
C ASP A 134 -15.69 -12.43 5.53
N ASP A 135 -15.64 -11.27 4.87
CA ASP A 135 -14.40 -10.73 4.28
C ASP A 135 -13.31 -10.52 5.34
N PHE A 136 -13.69 -10.03 6.53
CA PHE A 136 -12.75 -9.84 7.64
C PHE A 136 -12.20 -11.19 8.15
N GLU A 137 -13.05 -12.19 8.29
CA GLU A 137 -12.63 -13.52 8.72
C GLU A 137 -11.74 -14.20 7.67
N ASP A 138 -12.03 -14.03 6.38
CA ASP A 138 -11.18 -14.49 5.28
C ASP A 138 -9.82 -13.79 5.29
N MET A 139 -9.79 -12.47 5.52
CA MET A 139 -8.55 -11.72 5.68
C MET A 139 -7.74 -12.25 6.87
N ALA A 140 -8.37 -12.50 8.02
CA ALA A 140 -7.71 -13.03 9.20
C ALA A 140 -7.09 -14.42 8.92
N ARG A 141 -7.84 -15.32 8.28
CA ARG A 141 -7.34 -16.64 7.83
C ARG A 141 -6.14 -16.50 6.90
N ALA A 142 -6.19 -15.58 5.95
CA ALA A 142 -5.08 -15.32 5.03
C ALA A 142 -3.84 -14.77 5.76
N ILE A 143 -4.04 -13.85 6.71
CA ILE A 143 -2.97 -13.28 7.54
C ILE A 143 -2.25 -14.38 8.32
N GLU A 144 -3.01 -15.25 8.99
CA GLU A 144 -2.49 -16.36 9.77
C GLU A 144 -1.72 -17.34 8.88
N ARG A 145 -2.34 -17.80 7.79
CA ARG A 145 -1.76 -18.76 6.85
C ARG A 145 -0.43 -18.30 6.25
N HIS A 146 -0.30 -17.00 5.99
CA HIS A 146 0.87 -16.42 5.36
C HIS A 146 1.86 -15.79 6.36
N HIS A 147 1.62 -15.94 7.67
CA HIS A 147 2.43 -15.38 8.75
C HIS A 147 2.70 -13.88 8.55
N ILE A 148 1.65 -13.17 8.18
CA ILE A 148 1.68 -11.76 7.83
C ILE A 148 1.68 -10.95 9.13
N GLN A 149 2.81 -10.31 9.47
CA GLN A 149 2.91 -9.51 10.69
C GLN A 149 2.78 -8.02 10.41
N PRO A 150 1.90 -7.26 11.08
CA PRO A 150 1.85 -5.82 10.91
C PRO A 150 3.16 -5.19 11.37
N VAL A 151 3.65 -4.21 10.61
CA VAL A 151 4.77 -3.38 11.05
C VAL A 151 4.22 -2.34 12.01
N ILE A 152 4.45 -2.55 13.29
CA ILE A 152 4.15 -1.61 14.37
C ILE A 152 5.35 -0.68 14.50
N ASP A 153 5.09 0.62 14.48
CA ASP A 153 6.13 1.64 14.62
C ASP A 153 6.36 1.99 16.09
N HIS A 154 5.28 2.34 16.80
CA HIS A 154 5.33 2.69 18.22
C HIS A 154 4.19 2.03 18.98
N THR A 155 4.45 1.66 20.24
CA THR A 155 3.43 1.20 21.18
C THR A 155 3.51 2.04 22.44
N PHE A 156 2.42 2.70 22.79
CA PHE A 156 2.27 3.53 23.99
C PHE A 156 1.50 2.76 25.06
N GLY A 157 1.77 3.07 26.33
CA GLY A 157 0.92 2.64 27.44
C GLY A 157 -0.43 3.36 27.39
N PHE A 158 -1.44 2.80 28.07
CA PHE A 158 -2.76 3.41 28.16
C PHE A 158 -2.74 4.79 28.84
N ASP A 159 -1.79 4.99 29.75
CA ASP A 159 -1.49 6.26 30.42
C ASP A 159 -0.94 7.34 29.47
N ALA A 160 -0.32 6.93 28.36
CA ALA A 160 0.31 7.81 27.37
C ALA A 160 -0.54 7.99 26.08
N VAL A 161 -1.86 7.81 26.16
CA VAL A 161 -2.76 7.95 24.99
C VAL A 161 -2.68 9.34 24.36
N GLN A 162 -2.56 10.41 25.16
CA GLN A 162 -2.43 11.78 24.63
C GLN A 162 -1.15 11.93 23.79
N ASP A 163 -0.03 11.41 24.28
CA ASP A 163 1.24 11.41 23.54
C ASP A 163 1.17 10.57 22.27
N ALA A 164 0.44 9.45 22.30
CA ALA A 164 0.21 8.62 21.12
C ALA A 164 -0.55 9.39 20.03
N PHE A 165 -1.60 10.14 20.40
CA PHE A 165 -2.33 10.98 19.46
C PHE A 165 -1.48 12.13 18.93
N ALA A 166 -0.71 12.82 19.78
CA ALA A 166 0.22 13.87 19.34
C ALA A 166 1.31 13.34 18.40
N HIS A 167 1.82 12.13 18.66
CA HIS A 167 2.75 11.44 17.76
C HIS A 167 2.10 11.10 16.41
N PHE A 168 0.84 10.66 16.44
CA PHE A 168 0.08 10.33 15.23
C PHE A 168 -0.19 11.59 14.38
N GLU A 169 -0.69 12.66 15.01
CA GLU A 169 -1.00 13.93 14.35
C GLU A 169 0.25 14.58 13.72
N ALA A 170 1.40 14.49 14.38
CA ALA A 170 2.66 14.99 13.83
C ALA A 170 3.16 14.23 12.58
N GLN A 171 2.47 13.16 12.14
CA GLN A 171 2.82 12.30 11.01
C GLN A 171 4.29 11.82 11.04
N ARG A 172 4.85 11.68 12.24
CA ARG A 172 6.21 11.14 12.47
C ARG A 172 6.24 9.62 12.49
N HIS A 173 5.06 8.99 12.47
CA HIS A 173 4.93 7.55 12.47
C HIS A 173 5.12 6.99 11.06
N PHE A 174 5.82 5.87 10.99
CA PHE A 174 6.06 5.18 9.72
C PHE A 174 4.93 4.19 9.37
N ASN A 175 4.23 3.65 10.38
CA ASN A 175 3.12 2.70 10.26
C ASN A 175 2.21 2.76 11.48
N LYS A 176 1.73 1.61 11.96
CA LYS A 176 0.74 1.52 13.02
C LYS A 176 1.31 2.00 14.34
N VAL A 177 0.58 2.89 14.98
CA VAL A 177 0.75 3.26 16.38
C VAL A 177 -0.26 2.45 17.20
N CYS A 178 0.20 1.80 18.26
CA CYS A 178 -0.63 0.93 19.10
C CYS A 178 -0.71 1.47 20.54
N ILE A 179 -1.83 1.19 21.21
CA ILE A 179 -2.01 1.41 22.65
C ILE A 179 -2.07 0.04 23.32
N ARG A 180 -1.29 -0.15 24.39
CA ARG A 180 -1.36 -1.34 25.25
C ARG A 180 -2.41 -1.13 26.33
N ILE A 181 -3.38 -2.04 26.44
CA ILE A 181 -4.55 -1.93 27.35
C ILE A 181 -4.37 -2.75 28.65
N SER A 182 -3.45 -3.72 28.68
CA SER A 182 -3.10 -4.53 29.86
C SER A 182 -1.63 -4.95 29.83
N GLU A 183 -1.06 -5.28 30.99
CA GLU A 183 0.27 -5.93 31.09
C GLU A 183 0.27 -7.32 30.46
#